data_AF-A0A953XN12-F1
#
_entry.id   AF-A0A953XN12-F1
#
_cell.length_a   1.000
_cell.length_b   1.000
_cell.length_c   1.000
_cell.angle_alpha   90.00
_cell.angle_beta   90.00
_cell.angle_gamma   90.00
#
_symmetry.space_group_name_H-M   'P 1'
#
loop_
_entity.id
_entity.type
_entity.pdbx_description
1 polymer ?
#
loop_
_entity_poly.entity_id
_entity_poly.type
_entity_poly.pdbx_seq_one_letter_code
_entity_poly.pdbx_strand_id
1 'polypeptide(L)'
;MKFTAPLLLLLVVLLCGFTGSVQQPSFGPGEPAPKLDRMDVTQSTIDMYLNGTQKAMYWVTVHENPEAGQYWEAVSDLNGMKMTNRWNVAKVDGDTAIIECEFKMDSEYMVSDYVLGYKVDLTVEMGKANVTKAWIAKPGDEGQEVKVMEMPESNDADDGEPEFESKTEDFADMELAGGKWSGKVTTTTYDGTESKVWMADNGWFGGMIKMQSGDYVVALSAFGTDGKALLKWKEEKEDKADEPKDP
;
A
#
# COMPACT_ATOMS: atom_id res chain seq x y z
N MET A 1 22.83 -18.62 -7.59
CA MET A 1 21.36 -18.62 -7.47
C MET A 1 20.84 -17.59 -8.45
N LYS A 2 19.98 -17.98 -9.38
CA LYS A 2 19.35 -17.08 -10.36
C LYS A 2 18.21 -16.37 -9.63
N PHE A 3 18.32 -15.05 -9.45
CA PHE A 3 17.24 -14.21 -8.94
C PHE A 3 16.32 -13.89 -10.10
N THR A 4 15.20 -14.61 -10.19
CA THR A 4 14.12 -14.34 -11.16
C THR A 4 12.81 -14.22 -10.39
N ALA A 5 12.15 -13.07 -10.54
CA ALA A 5 10.92 -12.57 -9.90
C ALA A 5 11.05 -12.18 -8.42
N PRO A 6 10.65 -10.94 -8.03
CA PRO A 6 9.26 -10.47 -8.16
C PRO A 6 9.16 -8.97 -8.47
N LEU A 7 9.47 -8.56 -9.71
CA LEU A 7 9.26 -7.17 -10.14
C LEU A 7 7.79 -6.91 -10.55
N LEU A 8 7.06 -7.98 -10.91
CA LEU A 8 5.68 -7.89 -11.39
C LEU A 8 4.66 -7.60 -10.28
N LEU A 9 4.92 -8.02 -9.03
CA LEU A 9 3.98 -7.85 -7.93
C LEU A 9 3.93 -6.41 -7.39
N LEU A 10 5.05 -5.67 -7.47
CA LEU A 10 5.13 -4.30 -6.96
C LEU A 10 4.34 -3.29 -7.81
N LEU A 11 4.16 -3.59 -9.10
CA LEU A 11 3.37 -2.74 -10.01
C LEU A 11 1.85 -2.88 -9.78
N VAL A 12 1.40 -4.03 -9.27
CA VAL A 12 -0.03 -4.30 -9.02
C VAL A 12 -0.53 -3.56 -7.77
N VAL A 13 0.33 -3.34 -6.75
CA VAL A 13 -0.07 -2.73 -5.47
C VAL A 13 -0.44 -1.25 -5.59
N LEU A 14 0.03 -0.53 -6.61
CA LEU A 14 -0.27 0.90 -6.81
C LEU A 14 -1.38 1.17 -7.84
N LEU A 15 -1.84 0.17 -8.60
CA LEU A 15 -2.82 0.34 -9.69
C LEU A 15 -4.22 -0.20 -9.38
N CYS A 16 -4.43 -0.94 -8.28
CA CYS A 16 -5.73 -1.52 -7.94
C CYS A 16 -6.71 -0.55 -7.21
N GLY A 17 -6.70 0.73 -7.56
CA GLY A 17 -7.56 1.76 -6.93
C GLY A 17 -8.69 2.33 -7.80
N PHE A 18 -8.52 2.46 -9.12
CA PHE A 18 -9.50 3.18 -9.95
C PHE A 18 -9.54 2.67 -11.40
N THR A 19 -10.38 1.66 -11.66
CA THR A 19 -10.95 1.41 -13.01
C THR A 19 -12.44 1.75 -13.04
N GLY A 20 -12.87 2.74 -12.26
CA GLY A 20 -14.19 3.32 -12.33
C GLY A 20 -14.19 4.47 -13.33
N SER A 21 -14.74 4.23 -14.52
CA SER A 21 -14.99 5.27 -15.51
C SER A 21 -15.87 6.36 -14.90
N VAL A 22 -15.32 7.53 -14.59
CA VAL A 22 -16.14 8.70 -14.24
C VAL A 22 -16.76 9.19 -15.56
N GLN A 23 -18.00 8.82 -15.82
CA GLN A 23 -18.79 9.44 -16.87
C GLN A 23 -18.99 10.92 -16.50
N GLN A 24 -18.25 11.81 -17.15
CA GLN A 24 -18.55 13.25 -17.09
C GLN A 24 -19.98 13.48 -17.61
N PRO A 25 -20.85 14.16 -16.85
CA PRO A 25 -22.12 14.61 -17.38
C PRO A 25 -21.85 15.65 -18.48
N SER A 26 -22.35 15.37 -19.69
CA SER A 26 -22.33 16.33 -20.80
C SER A 26 -23.36 17.43 -20.52
N PHE A 27 -22.90 18.58 -20.01
CA PHE A 27 -23.71 19.79 -19.95
C PHE A 27 -23.66 20.52 -21.29
N GLY A 28 -24.83 20.92 -21.80
CA GLY A 28 -24.95 21.65 -23.06
C GLY A 28 -24.28 23.03 -23.00
N PRO A 29 -23.94 23.62 -24.16
CA PRO A 29 -23.29 24.91 -24.20
C PRO A 29 -24.23 26.02 -23.72
N GLY A 30 -23.94 26.64 -22.58
CA GLY A 30 -24.57 27.91 -22.19
C GLY A 30 -24.92 28.10 -20.71
N GLU A 31 -24.86 27.06 -19.87
CA GLU A 31 -25.06 27.22 -18.42
C GLU A 31 -23.71 27.30 -17.70
N PRO A 32 -23.50 28.25 -16.76
CA PRO A 32 -22.35 28.19 -15.88
C PRO A 32 -22.42 26.85 -15.12
N ALA A 33 -21.39 26.01 -15.29
CA ALA A 33 -21.31 24.74 -14.61
C ALA A 33 -21.56 25.00 -13.10
N PRO A 34 -22.52 24.29 -12.47
CA PRO A 34 -22.69 24.40 -11.04
C PRO A 34 -21.34 24.12 -10.39
N LYS A 35 -20.95 24.90 -9.37
CA LYS A 35 -19.79 24.57 -8.54
C LYS A 35 -20.04 23.16 -8.01
N LEU A 36 -19.34 22.19 -8.57
CA LEU A 36 -19.42 20.81 -8.10
C LEU A 36 -18.83 20.83 -6.70
N ASP A 37 -19.67 20.54 -5.70
CA ASP A 37 -19.17 20.30 -4.35
C ASP A 37 -18.21 19.11 -4.42
N ARG A 38 -17.05 19.28 -3.79
CA ARG A 38 -15.99 18.27 -3.74
C ARG A 38 -16.55 16.95 -3.20
N MET A 39 -16.38 15.86 -3.93
CA MET A 39 -16.93 14.55 -3.55
C MET A 39 -16.02 13.88 -2.52
N ASP A 40 -16.56 13.58 -1.33
CA ASP A 40 -15.89 12.71 -0.35
C ASP A 40 -16.31 11.26 -0.58
N VAL A 41 -15.37 10.44 -1.04
CA VAL A 41 -15.58 9.01 -1.32
C VAL A 41 -15.14 8.10 -0.17
N THR A 42 -14.64 8.66 0.94
CA THR A 42 -14.07 7.91 2.07
C THR A 42 -15.02 6.84 2.58
N GLN A 43 -16.25 7.22 2.91
CA GLN A 43 -17.21 6.28 3.49
C GLN A 43 -17.65 5.22 2.46
N SER A 44 -17.85 5.61 1.20
CA SER A 44 -18.18 4.65 0.15
C SER A 44 -17.07 3.62 -0.06
N THR A 45 -15.81 4.02 0.00
CA THR A 45 -14.66 3.10 -0.07
C THR A 45 -14.67 2.16 1.14
N ILE A 46 -14.87 2.68 2.35
CA ILE A 46 -14.99 1.86 3.57
C ILE A 46 -16.11 0.82 3.42
N ASP A 47 -17.29 1.23 2.97
CA ASP A 47 -18.44 0.36 2.79
C ASP A 47 -18.16 -0.75 1.76
N MET A 48 -17.41 -0.46 0.69
CA MET A 48 -16.98 -1.46 -0.30
C MET A 48 -16.08 -2.54 0.31
N TYR A 49 -15.19 -2.20 1.24
CA TYR A 49 -14.38 -3.20 1.94
C TYR A 49 -15.22 -4.00 2.96
N LEU A 50 -16.10 -3.32 3.71
CA LEU A 50 -16.97 -3.96 4.71
C LEU A 50 -17.95 -4.95 4.08
N ASN A 51 -18.50 -4.60 2.92
CA ASN A 51 -19.41 -5.50 2.19
C ASN A 51 -18.67 -6.55 1.34
N GLY A 52 -17.33 -6.46 1.22
CA GLY A 52 -16.49 -7.41 0.51
C GLY A 52 -16.44 -7.23 -1.01
N THR A 53 -16.96 -6.11 -1.54
CA THR A 53 -16.74 -5.70 -2.94
C THR A 53 -15.26 -5.43 -3.20
N GLN A 54 -14.58 -4.82 -2.22
CA GLN A 54 -13.12 -4.78 -2.14
C GLN A 54 -12.65 -5.67 -1.00
N LYS A 55 -11.43 -6.19 -1.12
CA LYS A 55 -10.80 -7.07 -0.13
C LYS A 55 -9.40 -6.56 0.17
N ALA A 56 -8.97 -6.70 1.41
CA ALA A 56 -7.62 -6.35 1.84
C ALA A 56 -6.59 -7.31 1.22
N MET A 57 -5.36 -6.82 1.02
CA MET A 57 -4.27 -7.64 0.48
C MET A 57 -3.94 -8.84 1.36
N TYR A 58 -3.62 -9.97 0.72
CA TYR A 58 -3.14 -11.19 1.40
C TYR A 58 -1.67 -11.10 1.82
N TRP A 59 -0.95 -10.09 1.30
CA TRP A 59 0.45 -9.84 1.57
C TRP A 59 0.72 -8.37 1.85
N VAL A 60 1.54 -8.11 2.86
CA VAL A 60 2.14 -6.79 3.15
C VAL A 60 3.64 -6.97 3.28
N THR A 61 4.42 -6.18 2.54
CA THR A 61 5.87 -6.20 2.67
C THR A 61 6.28 -5.49 3.95
N VAL A 62 7.08 -6.17 4.78
CA VAL A 62 7.56 -5.64 6.07
C VAL A 62 9.09 -5.63 6.06
N HIS A 63 9.68 -4.73 6.85
CA HIS A 63 11.13 -4.71 7.08
C HIS A 63 11.56 -6.01 7.81
N GLU A 64 12.83 -6.42 7.66
CA GLU A 64 13.36 -7.61 8.34
C GLU A 64 13.28 -7.50 9.87
N ASN A 65 13.34 -6.28 10.40
CA ASN A 65 13.29 -5.96 11.82
C ASN A 65 12.28 -4.83 12.03
N PRO A 66 10.97 -5.10 12.03
CA PRO A 66 9.96 -4.08 12.25
C PRO A 66 9.93 -3.67 13.72
N GLU A 67 9.74 -2.38 13.96
CA GLU A 67 9.58 -1.82 15.31
C GLU A 67 8.39 -0.88 15.35
N ALA A 68 7.63 -0.91 16.45
CA ALA A 68 6.49 -0.01 16.62
C ALA A 68 6.93 1.46 16.50
N GLY A 69 6.17 2.24 15.74
CA GLY A 69 6.45 3.64 15.44
C GLY A 69 7.26 3.87 14.16
N GLN A 70 7.80 2.83 13.53
CA GLN A 70 8.38 2.96 12.18
C GLN A 70 7.29 3.33 11.17
N TYR A 71 7.47 4.43 10.44
CA TYR A 71 6.56 4.85 9.37
C TYR A 71 7.28 5.26 8.09
N TRP A 72 6.58 5.13 6.97
CA TRP A 72 7.09 5.41 5.63
C TRP A 72 5.98 6.03 4.78
N GLU A 73 6.16 7.25 4.32
CA GLU A 73 5.14 8.03 3.60
C GLU A 73 5.58 8.35 2.18
N ALA A 74 4.89 7.78 1.19
CA ALA A 74 5.07 8.09 -0.21
C ALA A 74 3.98 9.03 -0.71
N VAL A 75 4.35 9.97 -1.58
CA VAL A 75 3.43 10.91 -2.22
C VAL A 75 3.58 10.81 -3.73
N SER A 76 2.46 10.93 -4.44
CA SER A 76 2.42 11.18 -5.87
C SER A 76 1.49 12.35 -6.21
N ASP A 77 1.77 12.98 -7.33
CA ASP A 77 0.91 13.97 -7.97
C ASP A 77 0.68 13.55 -9.42
N LEU A 78 -0.58 13.42 -9.80
CA LEU A 78 -0.98 13.16 -11.18
C LEU A 78 -2.14 14.07 -11.55
N ASN A 79 -1.91 14.99 -12.48
CA ASN A 79 -2.93 15.91 -12.98
C ASN A 79 -3.67 16.69 -11.86
N GLY A 80 -2.94 17.12 -10.82
CA GLY A 80 -3.52 17.86 -9.69
C GLY A 80 -4.27 16.99 -8.68
N MET A 81 -4.18 15.67 -8.82
CA MET A 81 -4.57 14.70 -7.80
C MET A 81 -3.34 14.31 -6.99
N LYS A 82 -3.30 14.76 -5.73
CA LYS A 82 -2.28 14.33 -4.78
C LYS A 82 -2.74 13.06 -4.10
N MET A 83 -1.91 12.02 -4.16
CA MET A 83 -2.11 10.79 -3.39
C MET A 83 -0.99 10.67 -2.35
N THR A 84 -1.36 10.32 -1.12
CA THR A 84 -0.44 10.02 -0.03
C THR A 84 -0.73 8.60 0.44
N ASN A 85 0.34 7.82 0.56
CA ASN A 85 0.29 6.47 1.06
C ASN A 85 1.28 6.37 2.22
N ARG A 86 0.77 6.22 3.43
CA ARG A 86 1.58 6.16 4.66
C ARG A 86 1.46 4.79 5.30
N TRP A 87 2.57 4.07 5.33
CA TRP A 87 2.72 2.85 6.09
C TRP A 87 3.23 3.14 7.50
N ASN A 88 2.74 2.42 8.49
CA ASN A 88 3.13 2.54 9.89
C ASN A 88 3.12 1.17 10.58
N VAL A 89 4.13 0.87 11.40
CA VAL A 89 4.11 -0.26 12.33
C VAL A 89 3.40 0.22 13.61
N ALA A 90 2.16 -0.18 13.80
CA ALA A 90 1.37 0.21 14.97
C ALA A 90 1.79 -0.58 16.22
N LYS A 91 2.11 -1.87 16.06
CA LYS A 91 2.50 -2.78 17.14
C LYS A 91 3.37 -3.90 16.58
N VAL A 92 4.31 -4.40 17.39
CA VAL A 92 5.02 -5.67 17.17
C VAL A 92 4.84 -6.52 18.42
N ASP A 93 4.53 -7.81 18.25
CA ASP A 93 4.24 -8.76 19.31
C ASP A 93 4.73 -10.15 18.90
N GLY A 94 5.92 -10.52 19.39
CA GLY A 94 6.62 -11.73 18.99
C GLY A 94 6.77 -11.82 17.48
N ASP A 95 6.21 -12.89 16.91
CA ASP A 95 6.25 -13.21 15.48
C ASP A 95 5.16 -12.49 14.66
N THR A 96 4.47 -11.51 15.25
CA THR A 96 3.41 -10.76 14.56
C THR A 96 3.60 -9.26 14.62
N ALA A 97 3.16 -8.56 13.59
CA ALA A 97 3.08 -7.11 13.58
C ALA A 97 1.68 -6.62 13.15
N ILE A 98 1.27 -5.47 13.67
CA ILE A 98 0.15 -4.71 13.16
C ILE A 98 0.70 -3.60 12.28
N ILE A 99 0.45 -3.70 10.98
CA ILE A 99 0.86 -2.73 9.98
C ILE A 99 -0.36 -1.96 9.52
N GLU A 100 -0.28 -0.64 9.50
CA GLU A 100 -1.34 0.25 9.02
C GLU A 100 -0.89 0.96 7.75
N CYS A 101 -1.79 1.09 6.79
CA CYS A 101 -1.61 1.88 5.58
C CYS A 101 -2.74 2.91 5.47
N GLU A 102 -2.41 4.18 5.63
CA GLU A 102 -3.31 5.31 5.35
C GLU A 102 -3.23 5.66 3.86
N PHE A 103 -4.40 5.68 3.24
CA PHE A 103 -4.60 6.12 1.87
C PHE A 103 -5.34 7.44 1.89
N LYS A 104 -4.66 8.49 1.45
CA LYS A 104 -5.23 9.81 1.33
C LYS A 104 -5.15 10.31 -0.11
N MET A 105 -6.26 10.82 -0.60
CA MET A 105 -6.37 11.43 -1.91
C MET A 105 -6.96 12.83 -1.77
N ASP A 106 -6.33 13.79 -2.42
CA ASP A 106 -6.70 15.20 -2.37
C ASP A 106 -6.66 15.79 -3.79
N SER A 107 -7.82 16.15 -4.34
CA SER A 107 -7.96 16.90 -5.59
C SER A 107 -9.07 17.95 -5.49
N GLU A 108 -9.16 18.81 -6.51
CA GLU A 108 -10.30 19.73 -6.71
C GLU A 108 -11.65 19.03 -6.67
N TYR A 109 -11.73 17.82 -7.23
CA TYR A 109 -12.98 17.10 -7.44
C TYR A 109 -13.29 16.11 -6.32
N MET A 110 -12.28 15.59 -5.63
CA MET A 110 -12.42 14.41 -4.78
C MET A 110 -11.53 14.42 -3.53
N VAL A 111 -12.02 13.80 -2.47
CA VAL A 111 -11.28 13.48 -1.24
C VAL A 111 -11.53 12.03 -0.86
N SER A 112 -10.49 11.35 -0.40
CA SER A 112 -10.60 10.10 0.34
C SER A 112 -9.55 10.06 1.43
N ASP A 113 -9.89 9.55 2.61
CA ASP A 113 -8.97 9.40 3.74
C ASP A 113 -9.36 8.21 4.63
N TYR A 114 -8.71 7.07 4.41
CA TYR A 114 -9.00 5.84 5.15
C TYR A 114 -7.71 5.07 5.48
N VAL A 115 -7.79 4.20 6.48
CA VAL A 115 -6.69 3.36 6.94
C VAL A 115 -7.08 1.89 6.81
N LEU A 116 -6.20 1.11 6.18
CA LEU A 116 -6.22 -0.35 6.24
C LEU A 116 -5.22 -0.82 7.29
N GLY A 117 -5.67 -1.55 8.30
CA GLY A 117 -4.82 -2.23 9.27
C GLY A 117 -4.67 -3.71 8.91
N TYR A 118 -3.49 -4.28 9.10
CA TYR A 118 -3.14 -5.65 8.75
C TYR A 118 -2.44 -6.32 9.93
N LYS A 119 -2.89 -7.51 10.31
CA LYS A 119 -2.13 -8.39 11.20
C LYS A 119 -1.26 -9.29 10.34
N VAL A 120 0.05 -9.07 10.42
CA VAL A 120 1.06 -9.72 9.60
C VAL A 120 1.81 -10.75 10.44
N ASP A 121 1.96 -11.97 9.91
CA ASP A 121 2.88 -12.99 10.41
C ASP A 121 4.27 -12.75 9.83
N LEU A 122 5.25 -12.49 10.70
CA LEU A 122 6.62 -12.14 10.34
C LEU A 122 7.48 -13.37 10.00
N THR A 123 6.99 -14.57 10.26
CA THR A 123 7.71 -15.83 10.00
C THR A 123 7.47 -16.39 8.60
N VAL A 124 6.47 -15.85 7.89
CA VAL A 124 6.09 -16.30 6.56
C VAL A 124 7.13 -15.86 5.53
N GLU A 125 7.58 -16.83 4.73
CA GLU A 125 8.51 -16.58 3.62
C GLU A 125 7.91 -15.67 2.55
N MET A 126 8.79 -14.88 1.91
CA MET A 126 8.42 -14.03 0.78
C MET A 126 7.68 -14.82 -0.32
N GLY A 127 6.55 -14.29 -0.79
CA GLY A 127 5.76 -14.90 -1.86
C GLY A 127 4.64 -15.83 -1.39
N LYS A 128 4.46 -16.02 -0.08
CA LYS A 128 3.26 -16.64 0.52
C LYS A 128 2.30 -15.57 1.03
N ALA A 129 1.13 -15.92 1.55
CA ALA A 129 0.27 -14.96 2.24
C ALA A 129 0.74 -14.77 3.69
N ASN A 130 0.98 -13.52 4.12
CA ASN A 130 1.38 -13.19 5.50
C ASN A 130 0.33 -12.39 6.26
N VAL A 131 -0.75 -11.94 5.62
CA VAL A 131 -1.84 -11.24 6.28
C VAL A 131 -2.83 -12.25 6.85
N THR A 132 -3.01 -12.24 8.17
CA THR A 132 -3.91 -13.16 8.89
C THR A 132 -5.27 -12.53 9.20
N LYS A 133 -5.30 -11.21 9.41
CA LYS A 133 -6.52 -10.40 9.58
C LYS A 133 -6.30 -9.01 8.99
N ALA A 134 -7.39 -8.34 8.61
CA ALA A 134 -7.35 -6.96 8.18
C ALA A 134 -8.55 -6.16 8.68
N TRP A 135 -8.38 -4.85 8.84
CA TRP A 135 -9.40 -3.92 9.30
C TRP A 135 -9.41 -2.66 8.45
N ILE A 136 -10.54 -1.96 8.42
CA ILE A 136 -10.66 -0.64 7.78
C ILE A 136 -11.40 0.34 8.68
N ALA A 137 -10.98 1.60 8.68
CA ALA A 137 -11.74 2.72 9.21
C ALA A 137 -11.19 4.06 8.69
N LYS A 138 -11.76 5.17 9.16
CA LYS A 138 -11.13 6.50 9.05
C LYS A 138 -9.97 6.60 10.05
N PRO A 139 -8.97 7.47 9.81
CA PRO A 139 -7.93 7.75 10.79
C PRO A 139 -8.52 8.17 12.14
N GLY A 140 -8.06 7.55 13.22
CA GLY A 140 -8.49 7.81 14.58
C GLY A 140 -9.77 7.07 15.01
N ASP A 141 -10.41 6.30 14.14
CA ASP A 141 -11.57 5.49 14.47
C ASP A 141 -11.19 4.03 14.76
N GLU A 142 -12.13 3.27 15.32
CA GLU A 142 -11.95 1.85 15.58
C GLU A 142 -12.03 1.05 14.27
N GLY A 143 -11.02 0.21 14.03
CA GLY A 143 -10.97 -0.66 12.86
C GLY A 143 -12.09 -1.70 12.85
N GLN A 144 -12.80 -1.83 11.74
CA GLN A 144 -13.77 -2.91 11.50
C GLN A 144 -13.16 -3.98 10.62
N GLU A 145 -13.32 -5.26 10.98
CA GLU A 145 -12.70 -6.37 10.26
C GLU A 145 -13.24 -6.49 8.83
N VAL A 146 -12.34 -6.73 7.88
CA VAL A 146 -12.66 -6.88 6.45
C VAL A 146 -12.10 -8.18 5.91
N LYS A 147 -12.65 -8.62 4.78
CA LYS A 147 -12.18 -9.84 4.11
C LYS A 147 -10.80 -9.62 3.51
N VAL A 148 -9.91 -10.56 3.75
CA VAL A 148 -8.60 -10.66 3.08
C VAL A 148 -8.78 -11.40 1.74
N MET A 149 -8.06 -10.97 0.72
CA MET A 149 -7.98 -11.68 -0.56
C MET A 149 -7.45 -13.10 -0.35
N GLU A 150 -7.90 -14.04 -1.16
CA GLU A 150 -7.25 -15.34 -1.24
C GLU A 150 -5.98 -15.18 -2.08
N MET A 151 -4.90 -15.85 -1.67
CA MET A 151 -3.73 -15.95 -2.52
C MET A 151 -4.14 -16.70 -3.79
N PRO A 152 -3.94 -16.14 -4.99
CA PRO A 152 -4.28 -16.85 -6.22
C PRO A 152 -3.47 -18.15 -6.27
N GLU A 153 -4.17 -19.26 -6.51
CA GLU A 153 -3.49 -20.52 -6.86
C GLU A 153 -2.64 -20.25 -8.11
N SER A 154 -1.41 -20.73 -8.13
CA SER A 154 -0.52 -20.59 -9.28
C SER A 154 -1.12 -21.39 -10.46
N ASN A 155 -2.06 -20.79 -11.18
CA ASN A 155 -2.46 -21.31 -12.47
C ASN A 155 -1.27 -21.12 -13.40
N ASP A 156 -0.81 -22.22 -14.00
CA ASP A 156 0.20 -22.25 -15.06
C ASP A 156 -0.11 -21.11 -16.05
N ALA A 157 0.71 -20.07 -16.00
CA ALA A 157 0.59 -18.95 -16.91
C ALA A 157 0.91 -19.46 -18.31
N ASP A 158 0.01 -19.13 -19.24
CA ASP A 158 0.16 -19.26 -20.68
C ASP A 158 1.56 -18.82 -21.12
N ASP A 159 2.18 -19.60 -22.01
CA ASP A 159 3.60 -19.61 -22.43
C ASP A 159 3.97 -18.41 -23.34
N GLY A 160 3.50 -17.21 -22.99
CA GLY A 160 3.80 -15.96 -23.68
C GLY A 160 4.19 -14.90 -22.68
N GLU A 161 5.38 -15.02 -22.07
CA GLU A 161 5.96 -13.89 -21.35
C GLU A 161 6.09 -12.72 -22.34
N PRO A 162 5.48 -11.56 -22.08
CA PRO A 162 5.76 -10.37 -22.87
C PRO A 162 7.27 -10.10 -22.76
N GLU A 163 7.95 -9.88 -23.88
CA GLU A 163 9.36 -9.52 -23.85
C GLU A 163 9.50 -8.12 -23.25
N PHE A 164 9.86 -8.06 -21.97
CA PHE A 164 10.25 -6.83 -21.29
C PHE A 164 11.77 -6.73 -21.29
N GLU A 165 12.31 -5.60 -21.71
CA GLU A 165 13.70 -5.28 -21.41
C GLU A 165 13.78 -4.76 -19.98
N SER A 166 14.56 -5.44 -19.13
CA SER A 166 14.81 -4.99 -17.76
C SER A 166 16.30 -4.78 -17.52
N LYS A 167 16.64 -3.65 -16.92
CA LYS A 167 17.99 -3.27 -16.54
C LYS A 167 18.02 -2.86 -15.08
N THR A 168 18.89 -3.45 -14.28
CA THR A 168 19.11 -3.08 -12.88
C THR A 168 20.49 -2.48 -12.71
N GLU A 169 20.56 -1.32 -12.05
CA GLU A 169 21.79 -0.59 -11.76
C GLU A 169 21.83 -0.20 -10.29
N ASP A 170 23.02 -0.09 -9.72
CA ASP A 170 23.18 0.43 -8.36
C ASP A 170 23.10 1.96 -8.38
N PHE A 171 22.50 2.54 -7.34
CA PHE A 171 22.55 3.97 -7.06
C PHE A 171 23.11 4.20 -5.66
N ALA A 172 23.74 5.35 -5.47
CA ALA A 172 24.26 5.77 -4.18
C ALA A 172 24.00 7.26 -3.99
N ASP A 173 24.01 7.69 -2.73
CA ASP A 173 23.96 9.09 -2.32
C ASP A 173 22.74 9.88 -2.81
N MET A 174 21.61 9.20 -3.06
CA MET A 174 20.36 9.88 -3.40
C MET A 174 19.78 10.56 -2.16
N GLU A 175 19.63 11.88 -2.20
CA GLU A 175 18.95 12.62 -1.14
C GLU A 175 17.44 12.69 -1.41
N LEU A 176 16.64 12.14 -0.50
CA LEU A 176 15.18 12.15 -0.59
C LEU A 176 14.56 12.11 0.81
N ALA A 177 13.51 12.91 1.03
CA ALA A 177 12.82 13.05 2.32
C ALA A 177 13.75 13.38 3.50
N GLY A 178 14.87 14.09 3.24
CA GLY A 178 15.88 14.41 4.26
C GLY A 178 16.81 13.24 4.63
N GLY A 179 16.63 12.07 4.01
CA GLY A 179 17.52 10.91 4.12
C GLY A 179 18.48 10.80 2.94
N LYS A 180 19.54 10.01 3.12
CA LYS A 180 20.51 9.65 2.07
C LYS A 180 20.41 8.15 1.79
N TRP A 181 20.19 7.79 0.54
CA TRP A 181 19.82 6.44 0.13
C TRP A 181 20.78 5.84 -0.87
N SER A 182 20.94 4.53 -0.77
CA SER A 182 21.68 3.68 -1.71
C SER A 182 20.86 2.42 -1.96
N GLY A 183 21.07 1.79 -3.11
CA GLY A 183 20.46 0.51 -3.44
C GLY A 183 20.39 0.30 -4.93
N LYS A 184 19.25 -0.19 -5.42
CA LYS A 184 19.07 -0.57 -6.82
C LYS A 184 17.98 0.23 -7.50
N VAL A 185 18.24 0.67 -8.73
CA VAL A 185 17.22 1.14 -9.66
C VAL A 185 16.99 0.06 -10.71
N THR A 186 15.73 -0.34 -10.88
CA THR A 186 15.33 -1.21 -11.98
C THR A 186 14.55 -0.40 -13.00
N THR A 187 15.02 -0.39 -14.24
CA THR A 187 14.33 0.16 -15.40
C THR A 187 13.68 -0.98 -16.17
N THR A 188 12.38 -0.87 -16.43
CA THR A 188 11.62 -1.80 -17.27
C THR A 188 11.06 -1.04 -18.46
N THR A 189 11.30 -1.55 -19.66
CA THR A 189 10.80 -0.97 -20.91
C THR A 189 9.73 -1.88 -21.50
N TYR A 190 8.56 -1.31 -21.79
CA TYR A 190 7.45 -1.98 -22.47
C TYR A 190 6.86 -1.05 -23.52
N ASP A 191 6.72 -1.52 -24.77
CA ASP A 191 6.18 -0.73 -25.89
C ASP A 191 6.81 0.68 -26.01
N GLY A 192 8.11 0.79 -25.75
CA GLY A 192 8.86 2.06 -25.80
C GLY A 192 8.64 2.99 -24.59
N THR A 193 7.87 2.57 -23.60
CA THR A 193 7.65 3.30 -22.33
C THR A 193 8.58 2.77 -21.25
N GLU A 194 9.35 3.65 -20.62
CA GLU A 194 10.21 3.31 -19.48
C GLU A 194 9.48 3.51 -18.13
N SER A 195 9.60 2.53 -17.24
CA SER A 195 9.28 2.64 -15.82
C SER A 195 10.55 2.39 -15.00
N LYS A 196 10.78 3.19 -13.96
CA LYS A 196 11.94 3.12 -13.07
C LYS A 196 11.48 2.98 -11.63
N VAL A 197 12.05 2.03 -10.90
CA VAL A 197 11.78 1.81 -9.48
C VAL A 197 13.10 1.83 -8.72
N TRP A 198 13.22 2.70 -7.72
CA TRP A 198 14.37 2.80 -6.82
C TRP A 198 14.05 2.13 -5.49
N MET A 199 14.82 1.10 -5.18
CA MET A 199 14.74 0.30 -3.97
C MET A 199 15.97 0.60 -3.12
N ALA A 200 15.78 1.11 -1.92
CA ALA A 200 16.85 1.35 -0.97
C ALA A 200 17.19 0.06 -0.20
N ASP A 201 18.47 -0.18 0.02
CA ASP A 201 18.96 -1.37 0.75
C ASP A 201 18.43 -1.43 2.19
N ASN A 202 18.25 -0.26 2.80
CA ASN A 202 17.80 -0.11 4.20
C ASN A 202 16.39 0.47 4.28
N GLY A 203 15.60 0.38 3.20
CA GLY A 203 14.27 0.95 3.17
C GLY A 203 13.23 0.09 3.89
N TRP A 204 12.19 0.71 4.43
CA TRP A 204 11.08 -0.01 5.08
C TRP A 204 9.97 -0.36 4.10
N PHE A 205 9.11 -1.30 4.49
CA PHE A 205 7.90 -1.67 3.74
C PHE A 205 8.15 -2.00 2.26
N GLY A 206 9.18 -2.81 2.02
CA GLY A 206 9.64 -3.18 0.67
C GLY A 206 10.71 -2.27 0.11
N GLY A 207 11.06 -1.18 0.79
CA GLY A 207 12.24 -0.37 0.51
C GLY A 207 12.15 0.50 -0.73
N MET A 208 10.99 0.58 -1.39
CA MET A 208 10.78 1.51 -2.48
C MET A 208 10.83 2.95 -1.95
N ILE A 209 11.80 3.72 -2.44
CA ILE A 209 11.93 5.16 -2.15
C ILE A 209 11.39 6.03 -3.29
N LYS A 210 11.32 5.49 -4.51
CA LYS A 210 10.80 6.22 -5.68
C LYS A 210 10.33 5.26 -6.77
N MET A 211 9.28 5.62 -7.48
CA MET A 211 8.85 5.04 -8.75
C MET A 211 8.56 6.16 -9.74
N GLN A 212 8.90 5.96 -11.01
CA GLN A 212 8.63 6.89 -12.09
C GLN A 212 8.21 6.14 -13.36
N SER A 213 7.08 6.51 -13.95
CA SER A 213 6.60 5.98 -15.24
C SER A 213 5.97 7.11 -16.04
N GLY A 214 6.62 7.51 -17.14
CA GLY A 214 6.27 8.75 -17.83
C GLY A 214 6.30 9.97 -16.88
N ASP A 215 5.20 10.72 -16.84
CA ASP A 215 5.01 11.88 -15.96
C ASP A 215 4.54 11.50 -14.54
N TYR A 216 4.19 10.22 -14.30
CA TYR A 216 3.77 9.75 -12.99
C TYR A 216 4.98 9.47 -12.11
N VAL A 217 5.05 10.14 -10.95
CA VAL A 217 6.11 9.95 -9.95
C VAL A 217 5.48 9.67 -8.60
N VAL A 218 5.91 8.59 -7.97
CA VAL A 218 5.70 8.31 -6.54
C VAL A 218 7.06 8.43 -5.86
N ALA A 219 7.15 9.20 -4.78
CA ALA A 219 8.40 9.38 -4.06
C ALA A 219 8.18 9.37 -2.56
N LEU A 220 9.15 8.84 -1.83
CA LEU A 220 9.25 8.99 -0.39
C LEU A 220 9.26 10.48 -0.04
N SER A 221 8.41 10.85 0.89
CA SER A 221 8.21 12.22 1.35
C SER A 221 8.53 12.38 2.83
N ALA A 222 8.33 11.32 3.63
CA ALA A 222 8.71 11.27 5.04
C ALA A 222 8.94 9.83 5.52
N PHE A 223 9.77 9.67 6.53
CA PHE A 223 10.00 8.42 7.25
C PHE A 223 10.50 8.72 8.67
N GLY A 224 10.32 7.79 9.61
CA GLY A 224 10.77 7.98 10.99
C GLY A 224 10.28 6.91 11.96
N THR A 225 10.73 6.95 13.22
CA THR A 225 10.42 5.92 14.24
C THR A 225 9.46 6.41 15.33
N ASP A 226 8.87 7.59 15.17
CA ASP A 226 7.93 8.23 16.10
C ASP A 226 6.47 8.21 15.61
N GLY A 227 6.18 7.33 14.65
CA GLY A 227 4.85 7.03 14.17
C GLY A 227 3.91 6.60 15.29
N LYS A 228 2.63 6.91 15.13
CA LYS A 228 1.57 6.53 16.07
C LYS A 228 0.57 5.66 15.33
N ALA A 229 -0.05 4.74 16.06
CA ALA A 229 -1.18 3.98 15.55
C ALA A 229 -2.25 4.94 14.99
N LEU A 230 -2.69 4.65 13.78
CA LEU A 230 -3.65 5.42 13.01
C LEU A 230 -5.07 4.91 13.27
N LEU A 231 -5.23 3.62 13.60
CA LEU A 231 -6.49 3.05 14.08
C LEU A 231 -6.53 2.99 15.60
N LYS A 232 -7.73 3.05 16.16
CA LYS A 232 -7.98 2.64 17.55
C LYS A 232 -8.12 1.12 17.58
N TRP A 233 -7.25 0.47 18.33
CA TRP A 233 -7.28 -0.98 18.54
C TRP A 233 -8.04 -1.30 19.81
N LYS A 234 -9.08 -2.15 19.72
CA LYS A 234 -9.59 -2.82 20.91
C LYS A 234 -8.51 -3.79 21.38
N GLU A 235 -8.05 -3.64 22.62
CA GLU A 235 -7.24 -4.67 23.25
C GLU A 235 -8.04 -5.98 23.22
N GLU A 236 -7.63 -6.95 22.40
CA GLU A 236 -8.12 -8.31 22.52
C GLU A 236 -7.79 -8.74 23.98
N LYS A 237 -8.82 -8.92 24.81
CA LYS A 237 -8.61 -9.50 26.14
C LYS A 237 -7.96 -10.86 25.91
N GLU A 238 -6.77 -11.05 26.49
CA GLU A 238 -6.17 -12.37 26.60
C GLU A 238 -7.21 -13.32 27.20
N ASP A 239 -7.72 -14.25 26.38
CA ASP A 239 -8.40 -15.44 26.89
C ASP A 239 -7.34 -16.23 27.65
N LYS A 240 -7.18 -15.91 28.94
CA LYS A 240 -6.50 -16.79 29.87
C LYS A 240 -7.30 -18.08 29.87
N ALA A 241 -6.73 -19.10 29.23
CA ALA A 241 -7.21 -20.46 29.34
C ALA A 241 -7.32 -20.78 30.83
N ASP A 242 -8.55 -20.89 31.33
CA ASP A 242 -8.82 -21.40 32.67
C ASP A 242 -8.20 -22.80 32.74
N GLU A 243 -7.16 -22.94 33.55
CA GLU A 243 -6.61 -24.23 33.93
C GLU A 243 -7.77 -25.10 34.47
N PRO A 244 -7.93 -26.35 33.99
CA PRO A 244 -8.93 -27.24 34.55
C PRO A 244 -8.58 -27.50 36.02
N LYS A 245 -9.48 -27.11 36.93
CA LYS A 245 -9.42 -27.58 38.32
C LYS A 245 -9.70 -29.08 38.30
N ASP A 246 -8.68 -29.86 38.62
CA ASP A 246 -8.81 -31.30 38.85
C ASP A 246 -9.80 -31.59 40.00
N PRO A 247 -10.56 -32.70 39.90
CA PRO A 247 -11.71 -33.03 40.74
C PRO A 247 -11.38 -33.43 42.19
#